data_AF-A0A2U3KBA8-F1
#
_entry.id   AF-A0A2U3KBA8-F1
#
_cell.length_a   1.000
_cell.length_b   1.000
_cell.length_c   1.000
_cell.angle_alpha   90.00
_cell.angle_beta   90.00
_cell.angle_gamma   90.00
#
_symmetry.space_group_name_H-M   'P 1'
#
loop_
_entity.id
_entity.type
_entity.pdbx_description
1 polymer ?
#
loop_
_entity_poly.entity_id
_entity_poly.type
_entity_poly.pdbx_seq_one_letter_code
_entity_poly.pdbx_strand_id
1 'polypeptide(L)' 'MLLPNRSTPAIYARADLVTNWYKRNLRILTNLNRVTEMGKDRVLLLIGFGHLAILRQLASDSNYFCVVDPEAYLK' A
#
# COMPACT_ATOMS: atom_id res chain seq x y z
N MET A 1 -7.89 20.72 -6.11
CA MET A 1 -8.12 19.95 -4.85
C MET A 1 -6.98 20.09 -3.82
N LEU A 2 -5.77 20.53 -4.21
CA LEU A 2 -4.62 20.74 -3.30
C LEU A 2 -4.13 22.19 -3.18
N LEU A 3 -4.85 23.16 -3.74
CA LEU A 3 -4.41 24.56 -3.65
C LEU A 3 -4.73 25.11 -2.24
N PRO A 4 -3.72 25.54 -1.47
CA PRO A 4 -3.95 26.06 -0.13
C PRO A 4 -4.59 27.46 -0.21
N ASN A 5 -5.56 27.71 0.67
CA ASN A 5 -5.97 29.09 0.99
C ASN A 5 -4.88 29.70 1.88
N ARG A 6 -4.38 30.89 1.51
CA ARG A 6 -3.29 31.60 2.19
C ARG A 6 -3.56 31.85 3.69
N SER A 7 -4.81 31.83 4.14
CA SER A 7 -5.18 32.02 5.55
C SER A 7 -5.25 30.73 6.39
N THR A 8 -4.98 29.55 5.81
CA THR A 8 -5.07 28.28 6.55
C THR A 8 -3.77 28.01 7.32
N PRO A 9 -3.79 27.87 8.66
CA PRO A 9 -2.57 27.71 9.46
C PRO A 9 -1.85 26.36 9.23
N ALA A 10 -2.57 25.33 8.76
CA ALA A 10 -2.03 24.01 8.45
C ALA A 10 -2.02 23.76 6.93
N ILE A 11 -1.16 24.48 6.21
CA ILE A 11 -1.09 24.47 4.74
C ILE A 11 -0.86 23.07 4.13
N TYR A 12 -0.28 22.14 4.90
CA TYR A 12 -0.01 20.77 4.45
C TYR A 12 -1.01 19.72 4.96
N ALA A 13 -2.02 20.09 5.75
CA ALA A 13 -2.90 19.10 6.40
C ALA A 13 -3.48 18.06 5.42
N ARG A 14 -3.82 18.48 4.20
CA ARG A 14 -4.31 17.57 3.14
C ARG A 14 -3.23 16.64 2.60
N ALA A 15 -2.02 17.15 2.38
CA ALA A 15 -0.89 16.33 1.97
C ALA A 15 -0.49 15.37 3.09
N ASP A 16 -0.51 15.80 4.35
CA ASP A 16 -0.20 14.97 5.52
C ASP A 16 -1.18 13.81 5.66
N LEU A 17 -2.47 14.01 5.36
CA LEU A 17 -3.45 12.93 5.33
C LEU A 17 -3.06 11.85 4.29
N VAL A 18 -2.68 12.26 3.08
CA VAL A 18 -2.27 11.32 2.01
C VAL A 18 -0.94 10.65 2.37
N THR A 19 0.02 11.39 2.89
CA THR A 19 1.32 10.86 3.35
C THR A 19 1.14 9.83 4.46
N ASN A 20 0.26 10.10 5.44
CA ASN A 20 -0.05 9.14 6.49
C ASN A 20 -0.74 7.88 5.96
N TRP A 21 -1.57 8.00 4.93
CA TRP A 21 -2.15 6.85 4.27
C TRP A 21 -1.09 6.03 3.52
N TYR A 22 -0.18 6.68 2.79
CA TYR A 22 0.95 5.99 2.14
C TYR A 22 1.86 5.28 3.14
N LYS A 23 2.15 5.94 4.28
CA LYS A 23 2.88 5.36 5.41
C LYS A 23 2.24 4.08 5.95
N ARG A 24 0.91 3.98 5.96
CA ARG A 24 0.22 2.74 6.35
C ARG A 24 0.49 1.61 5.35
N ASN A 25 0.50 1.89 4.05
CA ASN A 25 0.81 0.89 3.02
C ASN A 25 2.26 0.38 3.12
N LEU A 26 3.22 1.27 3.36
CA LEU A 26 4.61 0.86 3.61
C LEU A 26 4.72 -0.08 4.82
N ARG A 27 4.03 0.25 5.93
CA ARG A 27 4.01 -0.61 7.13
C ARG A 27 3.39 -1.98 6.86
N ILE A 28 2.32 -2.04 6.07
CA ILE A 28 1.70 -3.32 5.68
C ILE A 28 2.70 -4.16 4.90
N LEU A 29 3.37 -3.60 3.88
CA LEU A 29 4.38 -4.33 3.12
C LEU A 29 5.55 -4.80 3.99
N THR A 30 6.06 -3.94 4.88
CA THR A 30 7.12 -4.34 5.84
C THR A 30 6.67 -5.51 6.71
N ASN A 31 5.43 -5.50 7.19
CA ASN A 31 4.92 -6.60 8.01
C ASN A 31 4.78 -7.89 7.19
N LEU A 32 4.33 -7.82 5.93
CA LEU A 32 4.30 -8.98 5.04
C LEU A 32 5.70 -9.56 4.88
N ASN A 33 6.68 -8.75 4.48
CA ASN A 33 8.07 -9.19 4.31
C ASN A 33 8.66 -9.83 5.58
N ARG A 34 8.21 -9.43 6.77
CA ARG A 34 8.67 -9.98 8.05
C ARG A 34 8.09 -11.35 8.37
N VAL A 35 6.89 -11.66 7.89
CA VAL A 35 6.18 -12.91 8.22
C VAL A 35 6.18 -13.93 7.08
N THR A 36 6.82 -13.60 5.96
CA THR A 36 6.88 -14.45 4.76
C THR A 36 8.32 -14.68 4.34
N GLU A 37 8.61 -15.84 3.76
CA GLU A 37 9.89 -16.15 3.14
C GLU A 37 9.79 -16.20 1.61
N MET A 38 10.58 -15.36 0.93
CA MET A 38 10.65 -15.30 -0.53
C MET A 38 10.96 -16.68 -1.14
N GLY A 39 10.20 -17.04 -2.19
CA GLY A 39 10.38 -18.29 -2.92
C GLY A 39 9.82 -19.53 -2.22
N LYS A 40 9.36 -19.43 -0.98
CA LYS A 40 8.72 -20.53 -0.26
C LYS A 40 7.24 -20.28 -0.02
N ASP A 41 6.88 -19.11 0.50
CA ASP A 41 5.52 -18.83 0.91
C ASP A 41 4.65 -18.32 -0.25
N ARG A 42 3.38 -18.76 -0.25
CA ARG A 42 2.31 -18.18 -1.09
C ARG A 42 1.34 -17.44 -0.19
N VAL A 43 1.08 -16.17 -0.51
CA VAL A 43 0.34 -15.26 0.36
C VAL A 43 -0.96 -14.84 -0.31
N LEU A 44 -2.09 -15.04 0.36
CA LEU A 44 -3.36 -14.39 0.04
C LEU A 44 -3.57 -13.23 1.01
N LEU A 45 -3.58 -12.00 0.50
CA LEU A 45 -3.83 -10.81 1.31
C LEU A 45 -5.29 -10.37 1.16
N LEU A 46 -6.05 -10.45 2.25
CA LEU A 46 -7.38 -9.86 2.35
C LEU A 46 -7.26 -8.44 2.91
N ILE A 47 -7.65 -7.43 2.13
CA ILE A 47 -7.47 -6.03 2.51
C ILE A 47 -8.53 -5.12 1.90
N GLY A 48 -8.74 -3.95 2.52
CA GLY A 48 -9.65 -2.93 2.00
C GLY A 48 -9.19 -2.35 0.66
N PHE A 49 -10.14 -2.13 -0.24
CA PHE A 49 -9.92 -1.70 -1.63
C PHE A 49 -9.00 -0.49 -1.78
N GLY A 50 -9.09 0.50 -0.88
CA GLY A 50 -8.24 1.70 -0.95
C GLY A 50 -6.74 1.38 -0.91
N HIS A 51 -6.32 0.31 -0.22
CA HIS A 51 -4.90 -0.04 -0.13
C HIS A 51 -4.36 -0.71 -1.40
N LEU A 52 -5.24 -1.22 -2.27
CA LEU A 52 -4.86 -2.12 -3.36
C LEU A 52 -3.88 -1.48 -4.33
N ALA A 53 -4.16 -0.28 -4.82
CA ALA A 53 -3.32 0.37 -5.83
C ALA A 53 -1.88 0.59 -5.34
N ILE A 54 -1.72 1.17 -4.14
CA ILE A 54 -0.40 1.47 -3.57
C ILE A 54 0.35 0.18 -3.20
N LEU A 55 -0.33 -0.78 -2.57
CA LEU A 55 0.32 -2.04 -2.19
C LEU A 55 0.73 -2.87 -3.40
N ARG A 56 -0.08 -2.90 -4.46
CA ARG A 56 0.26 -3.59 -5.70
C ARG A 56 1.54 -3.02 -6.29
N GLN A 57 1.63 -1.69 -6.39
CA GLN A 57 2.83 -1.00 -6.84
C GLN A 57 4.04 -1.34 -5.94
N LEU A 58 3.92 -1.08 -4.63
CA LEU A 58 5.04 -1.29 -3.69
C LEU A 58 5.54 -2.75 -3.67
N ALA A 59 4.62 -3.73 -3.74
CA ALA A 59 4.98 -5.15 -3.77
C ALA A 59 5.71 -5.51 -5.07
N SER A 60 5.22 -5.05 -6.23
CA SER A 60 5.88 -5.24 -7.52
C SER A 60 7.26 -4.58 -7.55
N ASP A 61 7.40 -3.35 -7.06
CA ASP A 61 8.66 -2.61 -7.06
C ASP A 61 9.71 -3.22 -6.12
N SER A 62 9.27 -3.93 -5.08
CA SER A 62 10.17 -4.56 -4.10
C SER A 62 10.95 -5.76 -4.64
N ASN A 63 10.53 -6.37 -5.74
CA ASN A 63 11.02 -7.65 -6.28
C ASN A 63 10.97 -8.84 -5.27
N TYR A 64 10.29 -8.68 -4.12
CA TYR A 64 10.19 -9.74 -3.10
C TYR A 64 9.00 -10.68 -3.36
N PHE A 65 7.94 -10.16 -3.99
CA PHE A 65 6.72 -10.91 -4.30
C PHE A 65 6.47 -10.97 -5.80
N CYS A 66 6.00 -12.13 -6.27
CA CYS A 66 5.35 -12.25 -7.58
C CYS A 66 3.86 -11.94 -7.40
N VAL A 67 3.46 -10.72 -7.75
CA VAL A 67 2.07 -10.27 -7.60
C VAL A 67 1.20 -10.89 -8.69
N VAL A 68 0.16 -11.62 -8.27
CA VAL A 68 -0.78 -12.30 -9.17
C VAL A 68 -2.22 -11.86 -8.90
N ASP A 69 -3.08 -11.96 -9.91
CA ASP A 69 -4.51 -11.71 -9.72
C ASP A 69 -5.18 -12.89 -8.99
N PRO A 70 -5.91 -12.66 -7.88
CA PRO A 70 -6.62 -13.73 -7.18
C PRO A 70 -7.78 -14.32 -7.98
N GLU A 71 -8.35 -13.61 -8.97
CA GLU A 71 -9.47 -14.10 -9.77
C GLU A 71 -9.14 -15.43 -10.48
N ALA A 72 -7.88 -15.63 -10.87
CA ALA A 72 -7.40 -16.89 -11.43
C ALA A 72 -7.58 -18.12 -10.50
N TYR A 73 -7.85 -17.89 -9.21
CA TYR A 73 -8.01 -18.91 -8.18
C TYR A 73 -9.42 -18.98 -7.60
N LEU A 74 -10.31 -18.04 -7.97
CA LEU A 74 -11.70 -18.01 -7.53
C LEU A 74 -12.55 -18.68 -8.62
N LYS A 75 -13.02 -19.90 -8.35
CA LYS A 75 -13.97 -20.64 -9.20
C LYS A 75 -15.38 -20.52 -8.67
#